data_AF-A0A5Y2LRW3-F1
#
_entry.id   AF-A0A5Y2LRW3-F1
#
_cell.length_a   1.000
_cell.length_b   1.000
_cell.length_c   1.000
_cell.angle_alpha   90.00
_cell.angle_beta   90.00
_cell.angle_gamma   90.00
#
_symmetry.space_group_name_H-M   'P 1'
#
loop_
_entity.id
_entity.type
_entity.pdbx_description
1 polymer ?
#
loop_
_entity_poly.entity_id
_entity_poly.type
_entity_poly.pdbx_seq_one_letter_code
_entity_poly.pdbx_strand_id
1 'polypeptide(L)' 'MSFAFGLPLSGAMFSSRERLTKALKDNKDSYTISRDGHVSLNLNDAEVVKAIARQIEKLGDIKEESGKKG' A
#
# COMPACT_ATOMS: atom_id res chain seq x y z
N MET A 1 -41.22 -0.71 19.39
CA MET A 1 -39.98 -0.90 20.19
C MET A 1 -38.88 -1.37 19.27
N SER A 2 -37.69 -0.81 19.45
CA SER A 2 -36.56 -0.81 18.54
C SER A 2 -35.92 -2.18 18.33
N PHE A 3 -35.58 -2.51 17.09
CA PHE A 3 -34.52 -3.47 16.78
C PHE A 3 -33.27 -2.66 16.45
N ALA A 4 -32.30 -2.67 17.36
CA ALA A 4 -31.02 -2.02 17.16
C ALA A 4 -30.25 -2.78 16.06
N PHE A 5 -30.07 -2.13 14.91
CA PHE A 5 -29.10 -2.52 13.89
C PHE A 5 -27.69 -2.28 14.44
N GLY A 6 -27.19 -3.22 15.24
CA GLY A 6 -25.77 -3.33 15.58
C GLY A 6 -25.06 -4.20 14.56
N LEU A 7 -24.67 -3.63 13.42
CA LEU A 7 -23.74 -4.29 12.49
C LEU A 7 -22.31 -4.08 13.00
N PRO A 8 -21.51 -5.15 13.19
CA PRO A 8 -20.14 -5.03 13.68
C PRO A 8 -19.26 -4.46 12.56
N LEU A 9 -18.67 -3.29 12.82
CA LEU A 9 -17.69 -2.61 11.97
C LEU A 9 -16.33 -3.35 11.88
N SER A 10 -16.32 -4.69 12.04
CA SER A 10 -15.09 -5.48 12.18
C SER A 10 -14.60 -6.12 10.87
N GLY A 11 -15.46 -6.29 9.86
CA GLY A 11 -15.11 -7.00 8.62
C GLY A 11 -14.04 -6.30 7.75
N ALA A 12 -13.97 -4.97 7.77
CA ALA A 12 -13.01 -4.20 6.97
C ALA A 12 -11.60 -4.16 7.59
N MET A 13 -11.49 -4.16 8.93
CA MET A 13 -10.21 -4.03 9.64
C MET A 13 -9.31 -5.26 9.54
N PHE A 14 -9.88 -6.47 9.51
CA PHE A 14 -9.08 -7.69 9.33
C PHE A 14 -8.46 -7.78 7.94
N SER A 15 -9.11 -7.21 6.91
CA SER A 15 -8.65 -7.30 5.53
C SER A 15 -7.40 -6.48 5.23
N SER A 16 -7.26 -5.27 5.79
CA SER A 16 -6.15 -4.38 5.47
C SER A 16 -4.83 -4.86 6.07
N ARG A 17 -4.85 -5.36 7.32
CA ARG A 17 -3.66 -5.88 7.99
C ARG A 17 -3.14 -7.14 7.32
N GLU A 18 -4.04 -8.03 6.90
CA GLU A 18 -3.68 -9.27 6.25
C GLU A 18 -3.15 -9.04 4.83
N ARG A 19 -3.76 -8.11 4.07
CA ARG A 19 -3.24 -7.64 2.78
C ARG A 19 -1.88 -7.00 2.90
N LEU A 20 -1.68 -6.14 3.90
CA LEU A 20 -0.38 -5.52 4.16
C LEU A 20 0.66 -6.59 4.55
N THR A 21 0.31 -7.51 5.45
CA THR A 21 1.19 -8.61 5.86
C THR A 21 1.59 -9.48 4.68
N LYS A 22 0.65 -9.78 3.77
CA LYS A 22 0.92 -10.53 2.55
C LYS A 22 1.85 -9.75 1.61
N ALA A 23 1.57 -8.47 1.35
CA ALA A 23 2.41 -7.64 0.49
C ALA A 23 3.85 -7.53 1.04
N LEU A 24 4.00 -7.40 2.35
CA LEU A 24 5.30 -7.38 3.01
C LEU A 24 6.01 -8.75 2.86
N LYS A 25 5.33 -9.87 3.14
CA LYS A 25 5.92 -11.20 2.96
C LYS A 25 6.38 -11.46 1.52
N ASP A 26 5.56 -11.06 0.54
CA ASP A 26 5.83 -11.27 -0.89
C ASP A 26 7.02 -10.42 -1.39
N ASN A 27 7.44 -9.38 -0.66
CA ASN A 27 8.46 -8.40 -1.06
C ASN A 27 9.60 -8.27 -0.03
N LYS A 28 9.85 -9.30 0.79
CA LYS A 28 10.69 -9.26 2.00
C LYS A 28 12.12 -8.71 1.82
N ASP A 29 12.65 -8.73 0.61
CA ASP A 29 14.01 -8.25 0.27
C ASP A 29 14.02 -6.86 -0.42
N SER A 30 12.83 -6.36 -0.77
CA SER A 30 12.64 -5.11 -1.51
C SER A 30 12.44 -3.88 -0.60
N TYR A 31 12.30 -4.10 0.70
CA TYR A 31 12.05 -3.04 1.68
C TYR A 31 12.75 -3.32 3.01
N THR A 32 12.88 -2.27 3.82
CA THR A 32 13.34 -2.31 5.21
C THR A 32 12.24 -1.76 6.12
N ILE A 33 12.07 -2.37 7.30
CA ILE A 33 11.13 -1.87 8.32
C ILE A 33 11.97 -1.30 9.47
N SER A 34 11.76 -0.02 9.79
CA SER A 34 12.37 0.60 10.95
C SER A 34 11.74 0.09 12.25
N ARG A 35 12.42 0.29 13.38
CA ARG A 35 11.88 -0.09 14.71
C ARG A 35 10.55 0.59 15.03
N ASP A 36 10.30 1.74 14.43
CA ASP A 36 9.08 2.53 14.59
C ASP A 36 7.97 2.12 13.60
N GLY A 37 8.21 1.09 12.79
CA GLY A 37 7.24 0.57 11.83
C GLY A 37 7.17 1.32 10.50
N HIS A 38 8.14 2.19 10.20
CA HIS A 38 8.23 2.82 8.88
C HIS A 38 8.78 1.84 7.86
N VAL A 39 8.11 1.74 6.71
CA VAL A 39 8.55 0.93 5.57
C VAL A 39 9.32 1.82 4.59
N SER A 40 10.58 1.47 4.34
CA SER A 40 11.44 2.14 3.36
C SER A 40 11.77 1.16 2.23
N LEU A 41 11.68 1.60 0.98
CA LEU A 41 12.04 0.77 -0.17
C LEU A 41 13.55 0.80 -0.41
N ASN A 42 14.12 -0.34 -0.81
CA ASN A 42 15.53 -0.41 -1.19
C ASN A 42 15.72 0.01 -2.66
N LEU A 43 15.94 1.30 -2.91
CA LEU A 43 16.14 1.82 -4.26
C LEU A 43 17.54 1.54 -4.85
N ASN A 44 18.44 0.94 -4.07
CA ASN A 44 19.74 0.50 -4.57
C ASN A 44 19.65 -0.87 -5.28
N ASP A 45 18.53 -1.56 -5.15
CA ASP A 45 18.27 -2.83 -5.83
C ASP A 45 17.62 -2.58 -7.20
N ALA A 46 18.28 -3.05 -8.26
CA ALA A 46 17.83 -2.85 -9.63
C ALA A 46 16.49 -3.53 -9.94
N GLU A 47 16.18 -4.66 -9.30
CA GLU A 47 14.90 -5.35 -9.47
C GLU A 47 13.76 -4.58 -8.81
N VAL A 48 14.01 -3.95 -7.66
CA VAL A 48 13.05 -3.07 -6.99
C VAL A 48 12.74 -1.85 -7.86
N VAL A 49 13.77 -1.18 -8.39
CA VAL A 49 13.60 -0.02 -9.28
C VAL A 49 12.84 -0.41 -10.54
N LYS A 50 13.14 -1.57 -11.14
CA LYS A 50 12.46 -2.08 -12.33
C LYS A 50 10.99 -2.44 -12.06
N ALA A 51 10.68 -3.02 -10.91
CA ALA A 51 9.30 -3.32 -10.50
C ALA A 51 8.49 -2.04 -10.31
N ILE A 52 9.09 -1.02 -9.69
CA ILE A 52 8.48 0.31 -9.54
C ILE A 52 8.25 0.95 -10.91
N ALA A 53 9.25 0.97 -11.79
CA ALA A 53 9.13 1.54 -13.14
C ALA A 53 8.01 0.85 -13.94
N ARG A 54 7.94 -0.48 -13.93
CA ARG A 54 6.85 -1.25 -14.57
C ARG A 54 5.49 -0.92 -13.99
N GLN A 55 5.41 -0.66 -12.69
CA GLN A 55 4.15 -0.28 -12.08
C GLN A 55 3.78 1.14 -12.50
N ILE A 56 4.72 2.10 -12.49
CA ILE A 56 4.51 3.47 -12.96
C ILE A 56 4.07 3.52 -14.43
N GLU A 57 4.66 2.71 -15.30
CA GLU A 57 4.22 2.60 -16.70
C GLU A 57 2.76 2.13 -16.82
N LYS A 58 2.31 1.26 -15.92
CA LYS A 58 0.89 0.86 -15.83
C LYS A 58 -0.01 1.93 -15.20
N LEU A 59 0.57 2.88 -14.47
CA LEU A 59 -0.12 4.05 -13.93
C LEU A 59 -0.25 5.18 -14.96
N GLY A 60 0.18 5.00 -16.22
CA GLY A 60 0.09 6.03 -17.27
C GLY A 60 -1.31 6.58 -17.56
N ASP A 61 -2.38 5.94 -17.06
CA ASP A 61 -3.76 6.46 -17.10
C ASP A 61 -4.18 7.24 -15.84
N ILE A 62 -3.31 7.37 -14.83
CA ILE A 62 -3.57 8.23 -13.67
C ILE A 62 -3.30 9.65 -14.12
N LYS A 63 -4.38 10.39 -14.42
CA LYS A 63 -4.34 11.84 -14.58
C LYS A 63 -3.67 12.42 -13.33
N GLU A 64 -2.42 12.87 -13.48
CA GLU A 64 -1.83 13.77 -12.50
C GLU A 64 -2.75 14.98 -12.43
N GLU A 65 -3.48 15.13 -11.33
CA GLU A 65 -4.10 16.38 -10.98
C GLU A 65 -2.95 17.36 -10.72
N SER A 66 -2.51 17.99 -11.81
CA SER A 66 -1.63 19.14 -11.76
C SER A 66 -2.23 20.10 -10.75
N GLY A 67 -1.62 20.16 -9.57
CA GLY A 67 -1.94 21.13 -8.54
C GLY A 67 -1.75 22.49 -9.17
N LYS A 68 -2.85 23.08 -9.63
CA LYS A 68 -2.91 24.43 -10.19
C LYS A 68 -2.58 25.39 -9.05
N LYS A 69 -1.30 25.67 -8.87
CA LYS A 69 -0.84 26.92 -8.26
C LYS A 69 -0.87 27.97 -9.36
N GLY A 70 -1.85 28.87 -9.28
CA GLY A 70 -2.04 29.99 -10.21
C GLY A 70 -3.43 30.54 -10.09
#